data_AF-A0A3B0TBX1-F1
#
_entry.id   AF-A0A3B0TBX1-F1
#
_cell.length_a   1.000
_cell.length_b   1.000
_cell.length_c   1.000
_cell.angle_alpha   90.00
_cell.angle_beta   90.00
_cell.angle_gamma   90.00
#
_symmetry.space_group_name_H-M   'P 1'
#
loop_
_entity.id
_entity.type
_entity.pdbx_description
1 polymer ?
#
loop_
_entity_poly.entity_id
_entity_poly.type
_entity_poly.pdbx_seq_one_letter_code
_entity_poly.pdbx_strand_id
1 'polypeptide(L)'
;MKNKYRFLQLLLLTLMFFGCETENVTTSEIEENTTAAIPTTAAYDFKVEVKNDMLLFATREDYDAAIEYLGPKSSDAFAEWETELGFKSMRNNFSEEYREKRGIYDDLLATLINPDAMIQIAGNVFKLDVLNETVTMVPASNYKDKTSLTGKNSTIFSTDDDILDIIDGTAKRTSLADRRYCKKRHLSTRYTVSDINIFGKAVYQRGGILKSLVANIKKSTSRGGSVNLSLQSASTRNFWKNKRHNRKREPNIPYYSHGGNGKDYSFRPYYASRRLKAYYFRMEFTAYDVGTGSSITRFVTIDCN
;
A
#
# COMPACT_ATOMS: atom_id res chain seq x y z
N MET A 1 -36.34 -8.66 -73.89
CA MET A 1 -35.77 -8.45 -72.53
C MET A 1 -36.89 -8.56 -71.50
N LYS A 2 -37.02 -9.71 -70.83
CA LYS A 2 -37.90 -9.95 -69.66
C LYS A 2 -37.27 -11.07 -68.81
N ASN A 3 -37.49 -11.00 -67.50
CA ASN A 3 -37.27 -12.03 -66.47
C ASN A 3 -35.90 -12.05 -65.75
N LYS A 4 -35.74 -11.20 -64.72
CA LYS A 4 -34.75 -11.43 -63.63
C LYS A 4 -35.25 -11.11 -62.20
N TYR A 5 -36.55 -10.90 -61.97
CA TYR A 5 -37.08 -10.53 -60.64
C TYR A 5 -38.17 -11.49 -60.13
N ARG A 6 -37.95 -12.80 -60.20
CA ARG A 6 -38.85 -13.81 -59.61
C ARG A 6 -38.24 -14.67 -58.51
N PHE A 7 -36.97 -14.45 -58.15
CA PHE A 7 -36.30 -15.23 -57.09
C PHE A 7 -36.17 -14.50 -55.74
N LEU A 8 -36.53 -13.21 -55.68
CA LEU A 8 -36.40 -12.40 -54.45
C LEU A 8 -37.70 -12.27 -53.63
N GLN A 9 -38.78 -12.94 -54.05
CA GLN A 9 -40.07 -12.92 -53.33
C GLN A 9 -40.31 -14.16 -52.45
N LEU A 10 -39.44 -15.17 -52.48
CA LEU A 10 -39.59 -16.38 -51.68
C LEU A 10 -38.78 -16.40 -50.37
N LEU A 11 -37.87 -15.45 -50.15
CA LEU A 11 -37.02 -15.40 -48.94
C LEU A 11 -37.56 -14.46 -47.85
N LEU A 12 -38.65 -13.73 -48.11
CA LEU A 12 -39.23 -12.76 -47.18
C LEU A 12 -40.44 -13.30 -46.38
N LEU A 13 -40.76 -14.60 -46.53
CA LEU A 13 -41.99 -15.20 -45.96
C LEU A 13 -41.74 -16.18 -44.78
N THR A 14 -40.49 -16.35 -44.33
CA THR A 14 -40.12 -17.36 -43.31
C THR A 14 -39.62 -16.79 -41.97
N LEU A 15 -39.79 -15.50 -41.68
CA LEU A 15 -39.40 -14.89 -40.39
C LEU A 15 -40.57 -14.46 -39.50
N MET A 16 -41.80 -14.91 -39.78
CA MET A 16 -43.01 -14.52 -39.06
C MET A 16 -43.55 -15.56 -38.06
N PHE A 17 -42.71 -16.39 -37.45
CA PHE A 17 -43.15 -17.28 -36.35
C PHE A 17 -42.05 -17.52 -35.32
N PHE A 18 -41.81 -16.55 -34.44
CA PHE A 18 -41.56 -16.85 -33.03
C PHE A 18 -42.31 -15.83 -32.18
N GLY A 19 -43.25 -16.36 -31.40
CA GLY A 19 -44.30 -15.65 -30.71
C GLY A 19 -43.80 -14.77 -29.57
N CYS A 20 -44.55 -13.68 -29.39
CA CYS A 20 -44.62 -12.85 -28.20
C CYS A 20 -45.65 -13.49 -27.26
N GLU A 21 -45.24 -13.93 -26.07
CA GLU A 21 -46.19 -14.09 -24.96
C GLU A 21 -46.29 -12.76 -24.23
N THR A 22 -47.48 -12.18 -24.25
CA THR A 22 -47.87 -11.01 -23.44
C THR A 22 -48.66 -11.48 -22.22
N GLU A 23 -48.34 -10.92 -21.06
CA GLU A 23 -49.23 -10.51 -19.94
C GLU A 23 -48.36 -10.44 -18.65
N ASN A 24 -48.36 -9.42 -17.79
CA ASN A 24 -49.26 -8.30 -17.55
C ASN A 24 -48.47 -7.08 -17.10
N VAL A 25 -48.82 -5.91 -17.62
CA VAL A 25 -48.36 -4.61 -17.11
C VAL A 25 -49.24 -4.24 -15.92
N THR A 26 -48.66 -4.14 -14.73
CA THR A 26 -49.18 -3.26 -13.68
C THR A 26 -48.07 -2.31 -13.28
N THR A 27 -48.38 -1.04 -13.49
CA THR A 27 -47.56 0.15 -13.29
C THR A 27 -46.95 0.17 -11.89
N SER A 28 -45.62 0.34 -11.80
CA SER A 28 -44.99 0.91 -10.60
C SER A 28 -43.77 1.71 -11.00
N GLU A 29 -43.74 2.89 -10.41
CA GLU A 29 -42.85 4.03 -10.51
C GLU A 29 -41.36 3.73 -10.77
N ILE A 30 -40.76 4.63 -11.56
CA ILE A 30 -39.33 4.73 -11.77
C ILE A 30 -38.70 5.15 -10.43
N GLU A 31 -38.18 4.19 -9.67
CA GLU A 31 -37.16 4.47 -8.66
C GLU A 31 -35.79 4.48 -9.33
N GLU A 32 -35.11 5.62 -9.20
CA GLU A 32 -33.68 5.78 -9.48
C GLU A 32 -32.91 4.67 -8.77
N ASN A 33 -32.37 3.76 -9.57
CA ASN A 33 -31.51 2.68 -9.09
C ASN A 33 -30.15 3.28 -8.71
N THR A 34 -30.13 3.98 -7.59
CA THR A 34 -28.92 4.23 -6.81
C THR A 34 -28.50 2.85 -6.34
N THR A 35 -27.49 2.26 -6.99
CA THR A 35 -26.82 1.06 -6.50
C THR A 35 -26.26 1.38 -5.12
N ALA A 36 -27.07 1.13 -4.09
CA ALA A 36 -26.67 1.12 -2.71
C ALA A 36 -25.54 0.09 -2.60
N ALA A 37 -24.36 0.57 -2.24
CA ALA A 37 -23.26 -0.29 -1.83
C ALA A 37 -23.79 -1.26 -0.78
N ILE A 38 -23.76 -2.54 -1.09
CA ILE A 38 -24.03 -3.60 -0.12
C ILE A 38 -23.01 -3.37 1.00
N PRO A 39 -23.43 -3.09 2.25
CA PRO A 39 -22.50 -2.95 3.34
C PRO A 39 -22.03 -4.36 3.68
N THR A 40 -20.95 -4.80 3.04
CA THR A 40 -20.11 -5.86 3.58
C THR A 40 -19.79 -5.41 5.00
N THR A 41 -20.30 -6.11 6.01
CA THR A 41 -19.90 -5.89 7.41
C THR A 41 -18.41 -6.19 7.48
N ALA A 42 -17.60 -5.17 7.26
CA ALA A 42 -16.17 -5.26 7.19
C ALA A 42 -15.61 -5.84 8.49
N ALA A 43 -14.63 -6.74 8.38
CA ALA A 43 -14.00 -7.41 9.53
C ALA A 43 -13.10 -6.49 10.39
N TYR A 44 -13.24 -5.17 10.25
CA TYR A 44 -12.40 -4.15 10.87
C TYR A 44 -13.22 -2.92 11.28
N ASP A 45 -12.75 -2.24 12.33
CA ASP A 45 -13.46 -1.16 13.03
C ASP A 45 -13.11 0.24 12.50
N PHE A 46 -13.00 0.39 11.17
CA PHE A 46 -12.74 1.67 10.51
C PHE A 46 -13.46 1.74 9.17
N LYS A 47 -13.80 2.96 8.74
CA LYS A 47 -14.51 3.20 7.48
C LYS A 47 -13.52 3.44 6.34
N VAL A 48 -13.63 2.61 5.30
CA VAL A 48 -12.90 2.77 4.05
C VAL A 48 -13.80 2.40 2.88
N GLU A 49 -13.75 3.18 1.82
CA GLU A 49 -14.44 2.87 0.56
C GLU A 49 -13.48 3.00 -0.61
N VAL A 50 -13.80 2.35 -1.74
CA VAL A 50 -13.11 2.56 -3.01
C VAL A 50 -13.93 3.54 -3.84
N LYS A 51 -13.37 4.70 -4.13
CA LYS A 51 -14.00 5.75 -4.94
C LYS A 51 -13.01 6.32 -5.93
N ASN A 52 -13.40 6.39 -7.21
CA ASN A 52 -12.54 6.88 -8.30
C ASN A 52 -11.17 6.16 -8.33
N ASP A 53 -11.18 4.83 -8.19
CA ASP A 53 -9.98 3.98 -8.11
C ASP A 53 -9.00 4.35 -6.97
N MET A 54 -9.47 5.01 -5.91
CA MET A 54 -8.69 5.36 -4.73
C MET A 54 -9.35 4.81 -3.47
N LEU A 55 -8.55 4.48 -2.46
CA LEU A 55 -9.07 4.33 -1.11
C LEU A 55 -9.46 5.69 -0.57
N LEU A 56 -10.63 5.75 0.03
CA LEU A 56 -11.19 6.92 0.69
C LEU A 56 -11.42 6.62 2.16
N PHE A 57 -10.72 7.38 2.99
CA PHE A 57 -10.93 7.43 4.44
C PHE A 57 -11.66 8.74 4.76
N ALA A 58 -12.88 8.62 5.29
CA ALA A 58 -13.72 9.78 5.57
C ALA A 58 -13.09 10.69 6.64
N THR A 59 -12.42 10.08 7.62
CA THR A 59 -11.71 10.75 8.69
C THR A 59 -10.23 10.37 8.71
N ARG A 60 -9.44 11.14 9.46
CA ARG A 60 -8.04 10.78 9.73
C ARG A 60 -7.96 9.55 10.64
N GLU A 61 -8.87 9.45 11.59
CA GLU A 61 -8.95 8.38 12.56
C GLU A 61 -9.14 7.03 11.86
N ASP A 62 -10.00 6.98 10.84
CA ASP A 62 -10.18 5.78 10.01
C ASP A 62 -8.88 5.39 9.29
N TYR A 63 -8.13 6.36 8.77
CA TYR A 63 -6.84 6.12 8.11
C TYR A 63 -5.77 5.62 9.08
N ASP A 64 -5.63 6.26 10.24
CA ASP A 64 -4.69 5.84 11.27
C ASP A 64 -5.07 4.43 11.80
N ALA A 65 -6.36 4.12 11.96
CA ALA A 65 -6.84 2.78 12.34
C ALA A 65 -6.55 1.72 11.26
N ALA A 66 -6.69 2.06 9.98
CA ALA A 66 -6.32 1.17 8.88
C ALA A 66 -4.81 0.87 8.86
N ILE A 67 -3.97 1.88 9.12
CA ILE A 67 -2.53 1.69 9.30
C ILE A 67 -2.26 0.76 10.48
N GLU A 68 -2.96 0.93 11.61
CA GLU A 68 -2.79 0.08 12.78
C GLU A 68 -3.20 -1.39 12.54
N TYR A 69 -4.30 -1.59 11.82
CA TYR A 69 -4.81 -2.90 11.44
C TYR A 69 -3.91 -3.63 10.44
N LEU A 70 -3.43 -2.94 9.40
CA LEU A 70 -2.61 -3.53 8.34
C LEU A 70 -1.13 -3.60 8.72
N GLY A 71 -0.64 -2.68 9.54
CA GLY A 71 0.78 -2.59 9.92
C GLY A 71 1.48 -3.89 10.35
N PRO A 72 0.87 -4.76 11.18
CA PRO A 72 1.49 -6.02 11.59
C PRO A 72 1.26 -7.18 10.62
N LYS A 73 0.48 -6.99 9.54
CA LYS A 73 0.08 -8.05 8.61
C LYS A 73 1.15 -8.34 7.54
N SER A 74 1.08 -9.55 7.00
CA SER A 74 1.93 -10.02 5.89
C SER A 74 1.37 -9.62 4.53
N SER A 75 2.17 -9.82 3.48
CA SER A 75 1.77 -9.58 2.10
C SER A 75 0.57 -10.42 1.64
N ASP A 76 0.37 -11.62 2.19
CA ASP A 76 -0.82 -12.45 1.88
C ASP A 76 -2.09 -11.77 2.41
N ALA A 77 -2.07 -11.30 3.66
CA ALA A 77 -3.20 -10.62 4.28
C ALA A 77 -3.50 -9.25 3.63
N PHE A 78 -2.52 -8.58 3.04
CA PHE A 78 -2.77 -7.42 2.19
C PHE A 78 -3.57 -7.78 0.94
N ALA A 79 -3.29 -8.95 0.33
CA ALA A 79 -3.98 -9.36 -0.90
C ALA A 79 -5.44 -9.72 -0.62
N GLU A 80 -5.70 -10.35 0.52
CA GLU A 80 -7.05 -10.63 1.01
C GLU A 80 -7.83 -9.34 1.24
N TRP A 81 -7.25 -8.37 1.94
CA TRP A 81 -7.89 -7.08 2.22
C TRP A 81 -8.18 -6.26 0.95
N GLU A 82 -7.23 -6.20 0.02
CA GLU A 82 -7.42 -5.54 -1.28
C GLU A 82 -8.54 -6.21 -2.10
N THR A 83 -8.62 -7.55 -2.05
CA THR A 83 -9.67 -8.32 -2.72
C THR A 83 -11.04 -8.08 -2.10
N GLU A 84 -11.13 -8.08 -0.76
CA GLU A 84 -12.35 -7.78 0.00
C GLU A 84 -12.92 -6.41 -0.36
N LEU A 85 -12.05 -5.41 -0.56
CA LEU A 85 -12.43 -4.05 -0.95
C LEU A 85 -12.66 -3.85 -2.45
N GLY A 86 -12.29 -4.82 -3.29
CA GLY A 86 -12.22 -4.62 -4.74
C GLY A 86 -11.22 -3.54 -5.16
N PHE A 87 -10.18 -3.30 -4.36
CA PHE A 87 -9.20 -2.23 -4.57
C PHE A 87 -7.97 -2.72 -5.34
N LYS A 88 -7.62 -2.01 -6.41
CA LYS A 88 -6.36 -2.24 -7.15
C LYS A 88 -5.27 -1.31 -6.63
N SER A 89 -4.43 -1.82 -5.74
CA SER A 89 -3.33 -1.04 -5.16
C SER A 89 -2.12 -0.93 -6.10
N MET A 90 -1.19 -0.03 -5.75
CA MET A 90 0.14 0.02 -6.38
C MET A 90 0.91 -1.29 -6.21
N ARG A 91 0.72 -1.99 -5.10
CA ARG A 91 1.36 -3.29 -4.83
C ARG A 91 0.87 -4.37 -5.79
N ASN A 92 -0.44 -4.41 -6.07
CA ASN A 92 -1.03 -5.39 -6.99
C ASN A 92 -0.66 -5.12 -8.45
N ASN A 93 -0.53 -3.86 -8.83
CA ASN A 93 -0.31 -3.49 -10.24
C ASN A 93 1.16 -3.49 -10.65
N PHE A 94 2.11 -3.39 -9.69
CA PHE A 94 3.52 -3.24 -10.01
C PHE A 94 4.43 -4.12 -9.17
N SER A 95 5.46 -4.65 -9.83
CA SER A 95 6.51 -5.42 -9.15
C SER A 95 7.22 -4.58 -8.09
N GLU A 96 7.77 -5.25 -7.07
CA GLU A 96 8.57 -4.58 -6.03
C GLU A 96 9.71 -3.75 -6.64
N GLU A 97 10.43 -4.29 -7.64
CA GLU A 97 11.51 -3.56 -8.31
C GLU A 97 11.03 -2.24 -8.93
N TYR A 98 9.84 -2.24 -9.56
CA TYR A 98 9.26 -1.03 -10.14
C TYR A 98 8.89 0.00 -9.06
N ARG A 99 8.36 -0.45 -7.92
CA ARG A 99 7.99 0.39 -6.78
C ARG A 99 9.23 0.99 -6.11
N GLU A 100 10.28 0.20 -5.91
CA GLU A 100 11.53 0.67 -5.31
C GLU A 100 12.25 1.72 -6.17
N LYS A 101 12.18 1.59 -7.50
CA LYS A 101 12.68 2.64 -8.43
C LYS A 101 11.94 3.97 -8.28
N ARG A 102 10.73 3.96 -7.69
CA ARG A 102 9.93 5.15 -7.35
C ARG A 102 10.05 5.54 -5.88
N GLY A 103 10.97 4.92 -5.15
CA GLY A 103 11.22 5.22 -3.74
C GLY A 103 10.22 4.58 -2.77
N ILE A 104 9.39 3.64 -3.24
CA ILE A 104 8.39 2.92 -2.42
C ILE A 104 8.93 1.52 -2.13
N TYR A 105 9.48 1.35 -0.93
CA TYR A 105 10.11 0.13 -0.42
C TYR A 105 9.23 -0.67 0.54
N ASP A 106 8.21 -0.02 1.13
CA ASP A 106 7.28 -0.65 2.07
C ASP A 106 5.98 -1.06 1.37
N ASP A 107 5.64 -2.34 1.46
CA ASP A 107 4.39 -2.92 0.97
C ASP A 107 3.15 -2.30 1.60
N LEU A 108 3.22 -1.86 2.87
CA LEU A 108 2.07 -1.20 3.51
C LEU A 108 1.70 0.09 2.78
N LEU A 109 2.68 0.93 2.41
CA LEU A 109 2.40 2.14 1.63
C LEU A 109 1.82 1.77 0.27
N ALA A 110 2.41 0.79 -0.42
CA ALA A 110 1.98 0.37 -1.73
C ALA A 110 0.57 -0.27 -1.72
N THR A 111 0.14 -0.83 -0.59
CA THR A 111 -1.20 -1.38 -0.35
C THR A 111 -2.23 -0.26 -0.15
N LEU A 112 -1.84 0.86 0.46
CA LEU A 112 -2.73 1.97 0.80
C LEU A 112 -2.95 2.98 -0.34
N ILE A 113 -2.18 2.91 -1.41
CA ILE A 113 -2.27 3.85 -2.54
C ILE A 113 -2.60 3.12 -3.83
N ASN A 114 -3.26 3.82 -4.74
CA ASN A 114 -3.60 3.28 -6.05
C ASN A 114 -2.38 3.28 -7.00
N PRO A 115 -2.49 2.77 -8.24
CA PRO A 115 -1.37 2.67 -9.18
C PRO A 115 -0.76 4.02 -9.57
N ASP A 116 -1.51 5.11 -9.40
CA ASP A 116 -1.06 6.49 -9.65
C ASP A 116 -0.45 7.16 -8.40
N ALA A 117 -0.22 6.38 -7.34
CA ALA A 117 0.25 6.82 -6.04
C ALA A 117 -0.71 7.81 -5.35
N MET A 118 -2.01 7.58 -5.48
CA MET A 118 -3.06 8.45 -4.92
C MET A 118 -3.90 7.79 -3.84
N ILE A 119 -4.42 8.60 -2.93
CA ILE A 119 -5.36 8.23 -1.86
C ILE A 119 -6.20 9.45 -1.46
N GLN A 120 -7.39 9.22 -0.89
CA GLN A 120 -8.20 10.28 -0.30
C GLN A 120 -8.34 10.08 1.21
N ILE A 121 -8.01 11.12 2.00
CA ILE A 121 -8.10 11.11 3.46
C ILE A 121 -8.72 12.43 3.91
N ALA A 122 -9.73 12.38 4.79
CA ALA A 122 -10.34 13.55 5.42
C ALA A 122 -10.70 14.67 4.42
N GLY A 123 -11.36 14.29 3.31
CA GLY A 123 -11.79 15.23 2.28
C GLY A 123 -10.67 15.82 1.40
N ASN A 124 -9.45 15.27 1.44
CA ASN A 124 -8.32 15.71 0.63
C ASN A 124 -7.77 14.55 -0.21
N VAL A 125 -7.46 14.81 -1.47
CA VAL A 125 -6.80 13.86 -2.37
C VAL A 125 -5.30 14.13 -2.35
N PHE A 126 -4.51 13.10 -2.08
CA PHE A 126 -3.05 13.16 -2.02
C PHE A 126 -2.48 12.36 -3.19
N LYS A 127 -1.50 12.93 -3.90
CA LYS A 127 -0.64 12.24 -4.85
C LYS A 127 0.79 12.28 -4.36
N LEU A 128 1.39 11.10 -4.23
CA LEU A 128 2.72 10.93 -3.68
C LEU A 128 3.76 10.84 -4.81
N ASP A 129 4.83 11.61 -4.67
CA ASP A 129 6.07 11.41 -5.42
C ASP A 129 7.21 11.21 -4.42
N VAL A 130 7.33 9.97 -3.97
CA VAL A 130 8.30 9.57 -2.93
C VAL A 130 9.74 9.63 -3.44
N LEU A 131 9.95 9.57 -4.75
CA LEU A 131 11.26 9.72 -5.36
C LEU A 131 11.76 11.16 -5.27
N ASN A 132 10.89 12.11 -5.62
CA ASN A 132 11.20 13.55 -5.56
C ASN A 132 10.86 14.17 -4.19
N GLU A 133 10.51 13.35 -3.21
CA GLU A 133 10.20 13.76 -1.84
C GLU A 133 9.07 14.78 -1.73
N THR A 134 8.06 14.71 -2.61
CA THR A 134 6.90 15.61 -2.61
C THR A 134 5.57 14.90 -2.47
N VAL A 135 4.58 15.61 -1.95
CA VAL A 135 3.17 15.19 -1.94
C VAL A 135 2.33 16.36 -2.42
N THR A 136 1.57 16.14 -3.49
CA THR A 136 0.60 17.12 -3.96
C THR A 136 -0.76 16.82 -3.37
N MET A 137 -1.39 17.83 -2.78
CA MET A 137 -2.72 17.73 -2.19
C MET A 137 -3.68 18.66 -2.91
N VAL A 138 -4.92 18.21 -3.10
CA VAL A 138 -6.05 19.05 -3.51
C VAL A 138 -7.29 18.68 -2.67
N PRO A 139 -8.14 19.65 -2.28
CA PRO A 139 -9.42 19.32 -1.68
C PRO A 139 -10.23 18.41 -2.61
N ALA A 140 -10.91 17.41 -2.07
CA ALA A 140 -11.67 16.44 -2.87
C ALA A 140 -12.79 17.11 -3.70
N SER A 141 -13.37 18.21 -3.19
CA SER A 141 -14.33 19.05 -3.93
C SER A 141 -13.76 19.69 -5.20
N ASN A 142 -12.44 19.85 -5.27
CA ASN A 142 -11.72 20.41 -6.40
C ASN A 142 -11.06 19.32 -7.27
N TYR A 143 -11.15 18.04 -6.89
CA TYR A 143 -10.60 16.93 -7.66
C TYR A 143 -11.61 16.42 -8.68
N LYS A 144 -11.35 16.68 -9.96
CA LYS A 144 -12.14 16.10 -11.07
C LYS A 144 -11.39 14.95 -11.74
N ASP A 145 -10.10 15.14 -11.94
CA ASP A 145 -9.20 14.20 -12.59
C ASP A 145 -7.74 14.52 -12.20
N LYS A 146 -6.79 13.77 -12.79
CA LYS A 146 -5.34 13.92 -12.52
C LYS A 146 -4.79 15.32 -12.84
N THR A 147 -5.41 16.08 -13.73
CA THR A 147 -4.98 17.46 -14.07
C THR A 147 -5.29 18.46 -12.95
N SER A 148 -6.22 18.11 -12.05
CA SER A 148 -6.53 18.91 -10.85
C SER A 148 -5.32 19.06 -9.91
N LEU A 149 -4.32 18.19 -10.06
CA LEU A 149 -3.10 18.15 -9.24
C LEU A 149 -1.97 19.06 -9.74
N THR A 150 -2.17 19.84 -10.81
CA THR A 150 -1.16 20.79 -11.31
C THR A 150 -1.65 22.25 -11.31
N GLY A 151 -2.87 22.50 -10.82
CA GLY A 151 -3.50 23.81 -10.82
C GLY A 151 -3.24 24.65 -9.56
N LYS A 152 -3.74 25.90 -9.57
CA LYS A 152 -3.65 26.86 -8.44
C LYS A 152 -4.27 26.35 -7.14
N ASN A 153 -5.18 25.38 -7.22
CA ASN A 153 -5.86 24.80 -6.06
C ASN A 153 -5.07 23.66 -5.42
N SER A 154 -3.91 23.30 -5.98
CA SER A 154 -3.03 22.28 -5.43
C SER A 154 -2.06 22.90 -4.41
N THR A 155 -1.79 22.16 -3.34
CA THR A 155 -0.76 22.49 -2.36
C THR A 155 0.31 21.42 -2.39
N ILE A 156 1.57 21.84 -2.50
CA ILE A 156 2.72 20.92 -2.51
C ILE A 156 3.35 20.90 -1.12
N PHE A 157 3.43 19.70 -0.56
CA PHE A 157 4.12 19.37 0.67
C PHE A 157 5.41 18.60 0.39
N SER A 158 6.34 18.64 1.34
CA SER A 158 7.43 17.67 1.36
C SER A 158 6.93 16.35 1.92
N THR A 159 7.52 15.23 1.52
CA THR A 159 7.35 13.95 2.25
C THR A 159 7.84 14.01 3.70
N ASP A 160 8.61 15.05 4.04
CA ASP A 160 8.93 15.41 5.41
C ASP A 160 7.82 16.12 6.15
N ASP A 161 6.81 16.68 5.51
CA ASP A 161 5.77 17.36 6.28
C ASP A 161 4.94 16.32 7.08
N ASP A 162 4.55 16.66 8.30
CA ASP A 162 3.50 15.93 9.03
C ASP A 162 2.15 16.41 8.48
N ILE A 163 1.91 16.11 7.19
CA ILE A 163 0.87 16.72 6.35
C ILE A 163 -0.51 16.71 7.04
N LEU A 164 -0.91 15.57 7.61
CA LEU A 164 -2.19 15.45 8.30
C LEU A 164 -2.25 16.34 9.55
N ASP A 165 -1.19 16.41 10.36
CA ASP A 165 -1.14 17.31 11.51
C ASP A 165 -1.20 18.79 11.08
N ILE A 166 -0.63 19.15 9.93
CA ILE A 166 -0.67 20.51 9.37
C ILE A 166 -2.08 20.87 8.89
N ILE A 167 -2.76 19.96 8.19
CA ILE A 167 -4.13 20.18 7.68
C ILE A 167 -5.11 20.29 8.85
N ASP A 168 -4.94 19.48 9.90
CA ASP A 168 -5.77 19.54 11.11
C ASP A 168 -5.46 20.76 12.00
N GLY A 169 -4.48 21.60 11.63
CA GLY A 169 -4.06 22.77 12.40
C GLY A 169 -3.30 22.44 13.71
N THR A 170 -2.97 21.18 13.95
CA THR A 170 -2.25 20.71 15.15
C THR A 170 -0.73 20.91 15.05
N ALA A 171 -0.22 21.14 13.84
CA ALA A 171 1.16 21.51 13.57
C ALA A 171 1.24 22.71 12.60
N LYS A 172 2.31 23.49 12.73
CA LYS A 172 2.64 24.54 11.75
C LYS A 172 3.69 24.03 10.79
N ARG A 173 3.59 24.42 9.52
CA ARG A 173 4.66 24.23 8.54
C ARG A 173 5.84 25.12 8.93
N THR A 174 6.86 24.53 9.54
CA THR A 174 8.05 25.30 9.96
C THR A 174 9.23 24.95 9.08
N SER A 175 9.87 25.97 8.48
CA SER A 175 11.12 25.83 7.72
C SER A 175 12.29 25.26 8.55
N LEU A 176 12.21 25.36 9.88
CA LEU A 176 13.21 24.87 10.84
C LEU A 176 12.91 23.46 11.40
N ALA A 177 11.81 22.81 11.02
CA ALA A 177 11.52 21.44 11.47
C ALA A 177 12.56 20.44 10.94
N ASP A 178 13.20 20.74 9.82
CA ASP A 178 14.02 19.80 9.05
C ASP A 178 15.26 19.27 9.80
N ARG A 179 15.74 19.99 10.83
CA ARG A 179 16.93 19.56 11.61
C ARG A 179 16.64 18.55 12.72
N ARG A 180 15.37 18.30 13.08
CA ARG A 180 15.02 17.48 14.26
C ARG A 180 14.33 16.16 13.93
N TYR A 181 14.17 15.85 12.65
CA TYR A 181 13.51 14.64 12.18
C TYR A 181 14.44 13.81 11.31
N CYS A 182 14.17 12.52 11.28
CA CYS A 182 15.00 11.59 10.55
C CYS A 182 14.77 11.67 9.06
N LYS A 183 15.89 11.67 8.31
CA LYS A 183 15.89 11.53 6.86
C LYS A 183 15.59 10.09 6.45
N LYS A 184 15.14 9.91 5.21
CA LYS A 184 15.00 8.61 4.56
C LYS A 184 16.33 7.84 4.65
N ARG A 185 16.27 6.58 5.05
CA ARG A 185 17.42 5.67 5.07
C ARG A 185 17.04 4.36 4.43
N HIS A 186 17.92 3.82 3.61
CA HIS A 186 17.77 2.51 2.99
C HIS A 186 19.17 1.91 2.90
N LEU A 187 19.35 0.76 3.54
CA LEU A 187 20.53 -0.07 3.36
C LEU A 187 20.09 -1.49 3.01
N SER A 188 20.83 -2.11 2.12
CA SER A 188 20.60 -3.49 1.72
C SER A 188 21.90 -4.28 1.72
N THR A 189 21.76 -5.59 1.85
CA THR A 189 22.85 -6.55 1.81
C THR A 189 22.45 -7.71 0.89
N ARG A 190 23.44 -8.27 0.20
CA ARG A 190 23.31 -9.45 -0.64
C ARG A 190 24.38 -10.44 -0.25
N TYR A 191 24.01 -11.71 -0.15
CA TYR A 191 24.92 -12.80 0.18
C TYR A 191 24.39 -14.11 -0.35
N THR A 192 25.27 -15.10 -0.52
CA THR A 192 24.93 -16.38 -1.14
C THR A 192 25.12 -17.49 -0.12
N VAL A 193 24.11 -18.34 0.07
CA VAL A 193 24.22 -19.57 0.86
C VAL A 193 23.89 -20.73 -0.06
N SER A 194 24.85 -21.64 -0.28
CA SER A 194 24.66 -22.83 -1.12
C SER A 194 24.05 -22.49 -2.50
N ASP A 195 24.70 -21.54 -3.20
CA ASP A 195 24.31 -21.00 -4.52
C ASP A 195 22.96 -20.26 -4.57
N ILE A 196 22.31 -20.05 -3.42
CA ILE A 196 21.06 -19.28 -3.32
C ILE A 196 21.39 -17.86 -2.88
N ASN A 197 21.05 -16.90 -3.74
CA ASN A 197 21.25 -15.48 -3.48
C ASN A 197 20.16 -14.94 -2.56
N ILE A 198 20.55 -14.42 -1.40
CA ILE A 198 19.67 -13.82 -0.40
C ILE A 198 19.81 -12.30 -0.45
N PHE A 199 18.67 -11.62 -0.35
CA PHE A 199 18.60 -10.16 -0.25
C PHE A 199 17.97 -9.77 1.07
N GLY A 200 18.68 -8.94 1.84
CA GLY A 200 18.19 -8.31 3.05
C GLY A 200 18.17 -6.79 2.91
N LYS A 201 17.14 -6.11 3.41
CA LYS A 201 17.08 -4.65 3.46
C LYS A 201 16.51 -4.14 4.78
N ALA A 202 16.98 -2.97 5.21
CA ALA A 202 16.38 -2.18 6.28
C ALA A 202 16.12 -0.76 5.77
N VAL A 203 14.92 -0.25 6.00
CA VAL A 203 14.43 1.00 5.42
C VAL A 203 13.66 1.80 6.46
N TYR A 204 13.96 3.10 6.54
CA TYR A 204 13.04 4.09 7.08
C TYR A 204 12.44 4.87 5.90
N GLN A 205 11.18 4.59 5.60
CA GLN A 205 10.45 5.18 4.50
C GLN A 205 9.64 6.40 4.97
N ARG A 206 9.69 7.46 4.16
CA ARG A 206 8.88 8.68 4.33
C ARG A 206 8.00 8.84 3.09
N GLY A 207 6.80 8.29 3.13
CA GLY A 207 5.81 8.40 2.05
C GLY A 207 4.92 9.64 2.15
N GLY A 208 5.26 10.61 3.00
CA GLY A 208 4.45 11.81 3.25
C GLY A 208 3.18 11.57 4.07
N ILE A 209 2.34 10.61 3.72
CA ILE A 209 1.15 10.23 4.50
C ILE A 209 1.37 9.00 5.39
N LEU A 210 2.36 8.17 5.05
CA LEU A 210 2.81 7.04 5.86
C LEU A 210 4.32 7.15 6.09
N LYS A 211 4.74 6.89 7.31
CA LYS A 211 6.14 6.73 7.69
C LYS A 211 6.29 5.36 8.33
N SER A 212 7.33 4.64 7.93
CA SER A 212 7.55 3.28 8.42
C SER A 212 9.02 2.94 8.57
N LEU A 213 9.30 2.09 9.54
CA LEU A 213 10.57 1.43 9.73
C LEU A 213 10.34 -0.04 9.42
N VAL A 214 11.02 -0.57 8.40
CA VAL A 214 10.77 -1.92 7.89
C VAL A 214 12.08 -2.61 7.56
N ALA A 215 12.17 -3.91 7.85
CA ALA A 215 13.20 -4.78 7.33
C ALA A 215 12.58 -5.95 6.56
N ASN A 216 13.25 -6.38 5.50
CA ASN A 216 12.78 -7.49 4.67
C ASN A 216 13.94 -8.42 4.32
N ILE A 217 13.69 -9.72 4.32
CA ILE A 217 14.61 -10.75 3.83
C ILE A 217 13.89 -11.65 2.83
N LYS A 218 14.57 -11.97 1.72
CA LYS A 218 14.01 -12.82 0.67
C LYS A 218 15.08 -13.54 -0.13
N LYS A 219 14.65 -14.58 -0.85
CA LYS A 219 15.45 -15.19 -1.91
C LYS A 219 15.39 -14.31 -3.16
N SER A 220 16.50 -14.19 -3.88
CA SER A 220 16.57 -13.45 -5.14
C SER A 220 15.95 -14.24 -6.30
N THR A 221 15.83 -15.57 -6.15
CA THR A 221 15.26 -16.48 -7.14
C THR A 221 14.25 -17.42 -6.48
N SER A 222 13.15 -17.70 -7.18
CA SER A 222 12.16 -18.71 -6.75
C SER A 222 12.64 -20.15 -6.96
N ARG A 223 13.73 -20.34 -7.70
CA ARG A 223 14.39 -21.63 -7.94
C ARG A 223 15.59 -21.80 -6.99
N GLY A 224 15.68 -22.97 -6.36
CA GLY A 224 16.83 -23.41 -5.56
C GLY A 224 16.52 -23.64 -4.07
N GLY A 225 16.91 -24.83 -3.59
CA GLY A 225 17.12 -25.32 -2.22
C GLY A 225 16.21 -24.87 -1.05
N SER A 226 16.14 -25.76 -0.05
CA SER A 226 15.45 -25.53 1.23
C SER A 226 16.29 -24.63 2.16
N VAL A 227 16.46 -23.36 1.77
CA VAL A 227 17.01 -22.33 2.65
C VAL A 227 15.91 -21.73 3.50
N ASN A 228 16.08 -21.85 4.82
CA ASN A 228 15.32 -21.15 5.84
C ASN A 228 15.89 -19.74 6.00
N LEU A 229 15.01 -18.76 6.14
CA LEU A 229 15.38 -17.37 6.34
C LEU A 229 14.96 -16.95 7.75
N SER A 230 15.71 -16.08 8.40
CA SER A 230 15.33 -15.50 9.68
C SER A 230 15.67 -14.02 9.69
N LEU A 231 14.82 -13.27 10.38
CA LEU A 231 14.94 -11.85 10.61
C LEU A 231 14.77 -11.60 12.10
N GLN A 232 15.78 -11.03 12.75
CA GLN A 232 15.76 -10.77 14.18
C GLN A 232 16.39 -9.42 14.52
N SER A 233 15.98 -8.83 15.65
CA SER A 233 16.67 -7.66 16.20
C SER A 233 18.02 -8.08 16.76
N ALA A 234 19.10 -7.47 16.29
CA ALA A 234 20.42 -7.75 16.84
C ALA A 234 20.55 -7.04 18.19
N SER A 235 20.34 -7.77 19.29
CA SER A 235 20.42 -7.28 20.69
C SER A 235 19.40 -6.18 21.07
N THR A 236 19.35 -5.85 22.36
CA THR A 236 18.36 -4.98 23.04
C THR A 236 18.45 -3.47 22.71
N ARG A 237 19.01 -3.08 21.56
CA ARG A 237 19.35 -1.67 21.28
C ARG A 237 18.49 -0.98 20.22
N ASN A 238 17.46 -1.66 19.69
CA ASN A 238 16.54 -1.01 18.77
C ASN A 238 15.64 -0.04 19.51
N PHE A 239 15.54 1.20 19.03
CA PHE A 239 14.64 2.21 19.57
C PHE A 239 14.07 3.09 18.45
N TRP A 240 12.94 3.70 18.72
CA TRP A 240 12.34 4.74 17.88
C TRP A 240 11.58 5.72 18.79
N LYS A 241 11.73 7.02 18.54
CA LYS A 241 11.12 8.06 19.38
C LYS A 241 10.28 9.02 18.56
N ASN A 242 9.02 9.20 18.98
CA ASN A 242 8.17 10.30 18.56
C ASN A 242 8.03 11.31 19.72
N LYS A 243 8.29 12.62 19.51
CA LYS A 243 8.52 13.59 20.61
C LYS A 243 7.24 14.06 21.33
N ARG A 244 6.05 13.62 20.93
CA ARG A 244 4.82 13.86 21.68
C ARG A 244 3.95 12.62 21.57
N HIS A 245 3.81 11.93 22.70
CA HIS A 245 2.90 10.81 22.92
C HIS A 245 3.07 9.60 22.00
N ASN A 246 3.88 8.65 22.44
CA ASN A 246 3.41 7.27 22.41
C ASN A 246 3.58 6.69 23.81
N ARG A 247 2.48 6.69 24.59
CA ARG A 247 2.43 6.09 25.95
C ARG A 247 2.34 4.57 25.90
N LYS A 248 2.28 3.97 24.71
CA LYS A 248 2.15 2.52 24.53
C LYS A 248 3.33 1.98 23.74
N ARG A 249 4.14 1.21 24.49
CA ARG A 249 5.00 0.08 24.13
C ARG A 249 6.00 0.34 22.99
N GLU A 250 7.28 0.28 23.34
CA GLU A 250 8.27 -0.40 22.50
C GLU A 250 7.63 -1.73 22.06
N PRO A 251 7.24 -1.95 20.79
CA PRO A 251 6.80 -3.26 20.35
C PRO A 251 7.81 -4.30 20.81
N ASN A 252 7.29 -5.31 21.49
CA ASN A 252 8.04 -6.50 21.85
C ASN A 252 8.58 -7.06 20.54
N ILE A 253 9.87 -6.87 20.28
CA ILE A 253 10.47 -7.32 19.03
C ILE A 253 10.50 -8.85 19.13
N PRO A 254 9.80 -9.59 18.25
CA PRO A 254 9.89 -11.03 18.27
C PRO A 254 11.37 -11.40 18.17
N TYR A 255 11.88 -12.10 19.18
CA TYR A 255 13.29 -12.49 19.25
C TYR A 255 13.68 -13.40 18.08
N TYR A 256 12.67 -14.01 17.42
CA TYR A 256 12.82 -14.78 16.20
C TYR A 256 11.56 -14.68 15.33
N SER A 257 11.66 -14.23 14.08
CA SER A 257 10.75 -14.69 13.03
C SER A 257 11.41 -15.89 12.35
N HIS A 258 11.21 -17.10 12.92
CA HIS A 258 11.70 -18.34 12.32
C HIS A 258 11.00 -18.54 10.98
N GLY A 259 11.71 -18.21 9.92
CA GLY A 259 11.19 -18.37 8.59
C GLY A 259 11.43 -19.77 8.07
N GLY A 260 10.34 -20.53 7.97
CA GLY A 260 10.33 -21.78 7.22
C GLY A 260 10.73 -21.61 5.75
N ASN A 261 10.80 -22.75 5.06
CA ASN A 261 11.33 -22.91 3.72
C ASN A 261 10.76 -21.91 2.69
N GLY A 262 11.59 -20.97 2.25
CA GLY A 262 11.39 -20.26 0.97
C GLY A 262 10.36 -19.14 0.91
N LYS A 263 9.91 -18.57 2.04
CA LYS A 263 9.08 -17.35 2.05
C LYS A 263 9.93 -16.09 2.22
N ASP A 264 9.37 -14.97 1.77
CA ASP A 264 9.87 -13.63 2.08
C ASP A 264 9.34 -13.21 3.46
N TYR A 265 10.18 -12.55 4.25
CA TYR A 265 9.80 -12.08 5.58
C TYR A 265 9.94 -10.57 5.69
N SER A 266 8.96 -9.95 6.31
CA SER A 266 8.92 -8.53 6.61
C SER A 266 8.76 -8.32 8.12
N PHE A 267 9.52 -7.39 8.68
CA PHE A 267 9.35 -6.91 10.04
C PHE A 267 9.21 -5.39 10.04
N ARG A 268 8.09 -4.90 10.59
CA ARG A 268 7.74 -3.48 10.59
C ARG A 268 7.46 -2.99 12.02
N PRO A 269 8.49 -2.63 12.81
CA PRO A 269 8.31 -2.17 14.19
C PRO A 269 7.67 -0.78 14.30
N TYR A 270 7.65 0.00 13.21
CA TYR A 270 7.03 1.32 13.19
C TYR A 270 6.27 1.55 11.90
N TYR A 271 5.03 2.03 12.03
CA TYR A 271 4.16 2.47 10.96
C TYR A 271 3.18 3.50 11.52
N ALA A 272 3.17 4.72 10.98
CA ALA A 272 2.26 5.77 11.41
C ALA A 272 2.20 6.90 10.37
N SER A 273 1.20 7.78 10.48
CA SER A 273 1.14 9.03 9.71
C SER A 273 2.19 10.08 10.12
N ARG A 274 2.82 9.91 11.30
CA ARG A 274 3.77 10.86 11.90
C ARG A 274 5.22 10.42 11.75
N ARG A 275 6.16 11.36 11.73
CA ARG A 275 7.60 11.06 11.63
C ARG A 275 8.25 10.62 12.94
N LEU A 276 9.33 9.86 12.81
CA LEU A 276 10.29 9.62 13.88
C LEU A 276 11.27 10.78 14.02
N LYS A 277 11.62 11.09 15.27
CA LYS A 277 12.63 12.12 15.60
C LYS A 277 14.02 11.52 15.77
N ALA A 278 14.06 10.27 16.22
CA ALA A 278 15.26 9.49 16.36
C ALA A 278 14.90 8.00 16.24
N TYR A 279 15.82 7.19 15.73
CA TYR A 279 15.76 5.74 15.78
C TYR A 279 17.14 5.12 15.69
N TYR A 280 17.25 3.91 16.22
CA TYR A 280 18.33 2.98 15.93
C TYR A 280 17.68 1.66 15.55
N PHE A 281 17.97 1.16 14.35
CA PHE A 281 17.34 -0.03 13.79
C PHE A 281 18.40 -0.94 13.19
N ARG A 282 18.83 -1.89 14.01
CA ARG A 282 19.78 -2.95 13.68
C ARG A 282 19.06 -4.29 13.57
N MET A 283 19.15 -4.85 12.38
CA MET A 283 18.54 -6.13 12.05
C MET A 283 19.60 -7.13 11.65
N GLU A 284 19.38 -8.37 12.10
CA GLU A 284 20.15 -9.54 11.74
C GLU A 284 19.35 -10.38 10.75
N PHE A 285 20.00 -10.66 9.62
CA PHE A 285 19.49 -11.42 8.48
C PHE A 285 20.24 -12.73 8.44
N THR A 286 19.56 -13.84 8.68
CA THR A 286 20.16 -15.17 8.69
C THR A 286 19.55 -16.01 7.58
N ALA A 287 20.39 -16.74 6.86
CA ALA A 287 19.96 -17.79 5.96
C ALA A 287 20.66 -19.10 6.34
N TYR A 288 19.89 -20.19 6.36
CA TYR A 288 20.35 -21.52 6.72
C TYR A 288 19.89 -22.55 5.68
N ASP A 289 20.82 -23.20 5.01
CA ASP A 289 20.54 -24.30 4.10
C ASP A 289 20.47 -25.62 4.89
N VAL A 290 19.29 -26.24 4.91
CA VAL A 290 19.05 -27.49 5.66
C VAL A 290 19.79 -28.69 5.03
N GLY A 291 20.00 -28.68 3.72
CA GLY A 291 20.65 -29.78 3.00
C GLY A 291 22.17 -29.79 3.16
N THR A 292 22.80 -28.61 3.22
CA THR A 292 24.26 -28.51 3.40
C THR A 292 24.68 -28.21 4.84
N GLY A 293 23.76 -27.77 5.70
CA GLY A 293 24.06 -27.25 7.03
C GLY A 293 24.73 -25.87 7.03
N SER A 294 24.87 -25.23 5.87
CA SER A 294 25.52 -23.94 5.73
C SER A 294 24.66 -22.81 6.30
N SER A 295 25.25 -21.90 7.06
CA SER A 295 24.58 -20.70 7.55
C SER A 295 25.38 -19.45 7.26
N ILE A 296 24.70 -18.37 6.88
CA ILE A 296 25.29 -17.03 6.83
C ILE A 296 24.37 -16.05 7.53
N THR A 297 24.98 -15.23 8.37
CA THR A 297 24.35 -14.08 9.02
C THR A 297 24.96 -12.78 8.51
N ARG A 298 24.11 -11.77 8.33
CA ARG A 298 24.48 -10.37 8.03
C ARG A 298 23.72 -9.42 8.93
N PHE A 299 24.34 -8.28 9.23
CA PHE A 299 23.73 -7.21 10.01
C PHE A 299 23.55 -5.98 9.14
N VAL A 300 22.39 -5.33 9.25
CA VAL A 300 22.16 -4.00 8.67
C VAL A 300 21.68 -3.09 9.77
N THR A 301 22.32 -1.93 9.90
CA THR A 301 21.95 -0.88 10.86
C THR A 301 21.59 0.38 10.11
N ILE A 302 20.39 0.91 10.33
CA ILE A 302 20.06 2.29 9.99
C ILE A 302 19.75 3.06 11.26
N ASP A 303 20.25 4.29 11.35
CA ASP A 303 20.06 5.12 12.52
C ASP A 303 19.89 6.60 12.17
N CYS A 304 19.35 7.31 13.14
CA CYS A 304 19.10 8.73 13.15
C CYS A 304 19.05 9.19 14.61
N ASN A 305 19.95 10.11 14.98
CA ASN A 305 20.07 10.66 16.32
C ASN A 305 19.63 12.12 16.36
#